data_AF-A0A3P7N072-F1
#
_entry.id   AF-A0A3P7N072-F1
#
_cell.length_a   1.000
_cell.length_b   1.000
_cell.length_c   1.000
_cell.angle_alpha   90.00
_cell.angle_beta   90.00
_cell.angle_gamma   90.00
#
_symmetry.space_group_name_H-M   'P 1'
#
loop_
_entity.id
_entity.type
_entity.pdbx_description
1 polymer ?
#
loop_
_entity_poly.entity_id
_entity_poly.type
_entity_poly.pdbx_seq_one_letter_code
_entity_poly.pdbx_strand_id
1 'polypeptide(L)'
;QVVKPLCELLHPDIEGKPNYDALLTLTNLASMSDSVRRRILKERAIPKIEEYWFMTEHEHLRAAAAELLLNMLFLDEFFKDTVRKGTDRLKLWVLYAAEESERLSRCATAAFAILTEDVDANRRILDEIKSWPEVFQEIAMHEDVESQRRGLIGIANIMESDEKLCAEIVAAKRALAAAEKFGIIKPTDREIYERTKHVSTIPEE
;
A
#
# COMPACT_ATOMS: atom_id res chain seq x y z
N GLN A 1 25.30 13.95 6.29
CA GLN A 1 25.39 14.73 7.54
C GLN A 1 24.01 15.19 8.01
N VAL A 2 23.07 15.51 7.12
CA VAL A 2 21.71 16.01 7.47
C VAL A 2 20.71 14.94 7.97
N VAL A 3 20.92 13.65 7.71
CA VAL A 3 19.96 12.59 8.08
C VAL A 3 19.77 12.47 9.60
N LYS A 4 20.88 12.43 10.35
CA LYS A 4 20.86 12.24 11.80
C LYS A 4 19.99 13.29 12.55
N PRO A 5 20.20 14.61 12.37
CA PRO A 5 19.38 15.60 13.08
C PRO A 5 17.90 15.54 12.69
N LEU A 6 17.57 15.18 11.44
CA LEU A 6 16.18 15.00 11.02
C LEU A 6 15.53 13.79 11.72
N CYS A 7 16.26 12.69 11.89
CA CYS A 7 15.78 11.52 12.64
C CYS A 7 15.63 11.79 14.15
N GLU A 8 16.45 12.69 14.71
CA GLU A 8 16.34 13.14 16.09
C GLU A 8 15.15 14.08 16.30
N LEU A 9 14.78 14.86 15.27
CA LEU A 9 13.62 15.75 15.29
C LEU A 9 12.27 15.00 15.28
N LEU A 10 12.24 13.73 14.83
CA LEU A 10 11.06 12.88 14.95
C LEU A 10 10.83 12.54 16.43
N HIS A 11 9.88 13.24 17.06
CA HIS A 11 9.51 13.05 18.45
C HIS A 11 8.01 13.33 18.67
N PRO A 12 7.29 12.50 19.45
CA PRO A 12 5.86 12.70 19.74
C PRO A 12 5.60 14.01 20.51
N ASP A 13 6.53 14.44 21.37
CA ASP A 13 6.42 15.69 22.14
C ASP A 13 6.71 16.96 21.33
N ILE A 14 7.06 16.84 20.05
CA ILE A 14 7.28 17.99 19.17
C ILE A 14 5.98 18.31 18.43
N GLU A 15 5.63 19.60 18.32
CA GLU A 15 4.47 20.05 17.56
C GLU A 15 4.45 19.44 16.15
N GLY A 16 3.27 19.16 15.60
CA GLY A 16 3.13 18.37 14.36
C GLY A 16 3.86 18.94 13.13
N LYS A 17 4.07 20.26 13.06
CA LYS A 17 4.68 20.92 11.89
C LYS A 17 6.17 20.56 11.69
N PRO A 18 7.06 20.72 12.68
CA PRO A 18 8.45 20.24 12.55
C PRO A 18 8.57 18.76 12.19
N ASN A 19 7.71 17.90 12.75
CA ASN A 19 7.67 16.48 12.42
C ASN A 19 7.31 16.25 10.95
N TYR A 20 6.32 16.98 10.43
CA TYR A 20 5.93 16.93 9.03
C TYR A 20 7.07 17.36 8.09
N ASP A 21 7.72 18.49 8.40
CA ASP A 21 8.84 19.02 7.60
C ASP A 21 10.04 18.05 7.63
N ALA A 22 10.29 17.38 8.77
CA ALA A 22 11.31 16.36 8.91
C ALA A 22 11.02 15.15 8.03
N LEU A 23 9.79 14.61 8.08
CA LEU A 23 9.36 13.49 7.25
C LEU A 23 9.51 13.82 5.77
N LEU A 24 9.00 14.97 5.31
CA LEU A 24 9.09 15.38 3.90
C LEU A 24 10.53 15.54 3.43
N THR A 25 11.39 16.13 4.27
CA THR A 25 12.82 16.27 3.97
C THR A 25 13.49 14.90 3.85
N LEU A 26 13.19 13.99 4.79
CA LEU A 26 13.70 12.62 4.75
C LEU A 26 13.19 11.87 3.51
N THR A 27 11.93 12.05 3.10
CA THR A 27 11.35 11.47 1.88
C THR A 27 12.16 11.87 0.66
N ASN A 28 12.41 13.18 0.50
CA ASN A 28 13.20 13.70 -0.60
C ASN A 28 14.63 13.13 -0.58
N LEU A 29 15.28 13.09 0.58
CA LEU A 29 16.62 12.54 0.72
C LEU A 29 16.67 11.03 0.42
N ALA A 30 15.70 10.25 0.89
CA ALA A 30 15.61 8.80 0.69
C ALA A 30 15.43 8.43 -0.79
N SER A 31 14.82 9.32 -1.59
CA SER A 31 14.69 9.12 -3.05
C SER A 31 16.01 9.22 -3.81
N MET A 32 17.04 9.86 -3.24
CA MET A 32 18.27 10.19 -3.96
C MET A 32 19.25 9.02 -4.10
N SER A 33 19.40 8.17 -3.07
CA SER A 33 20.35 7.03 -3.13
C SER A 33 20.19 6.01 -2.00
N ASP A 34 20.66 4.79 -2.27
CA ASP A 34 20.85 3.72 -1.27
C ASP A 34 21.66 4.15 -0.05
N SER A 35 22.69 4.99 -0.25
CA SER A 35 23.56 5.45 0.86
C SER A 35 22.77 6.24 1.90
N VAL A 36 21.82 7.06 1.45
CA VAL A 36 20.91 7.80 2.32
C VAL A 36 19.95 6.85 3.03
N ARG A 37 19.31 5.92 2.30
CA ARG A 37 18.39 4.93 2.89
C ARG A 37 19.08 4.10 3.98
N ARG A 38 20.30 3.59 3.72
CA ARG A 38 21.09 2.89 4.73
C ARG A 38 21.44 3.76 5.92
N ARG A 39 21.64 5.07 5.72
CA ARG A 39 21.86 5.98 6.85
C ARG A 39 20.60 6.10 7.71
N ILE A 40 19.42 6.23 7.12
CA ILE A 40 18.13 6.27 7.84
C ILE A 40 17.95 4.98 8.67
N LEU A 41 18.25 3.80 8.10
CA LEU A 41 18.23 2.54 8.85
C LEU A 41 19.22 2.53 10.02
N LYS A 42 20.46 2.98 9.80
CA LYS A 42 21.51 3.02 10.84
C LYS A 42 21.16 3.94 12.01
N GLU A 43 20.44 5.03 11.77
CA GLU A 43 19.95 5.93 12.82
C GLU A 43 18.72 5.37 13.57
N ARG A 44 18.28 4.14 13.26
CA ARG A 44 17.11 3.48 13.89
C ARG A 44 15.84 4.33 13.83
N ALA A 45 15.65 5.06 12.73
CA ALA A 45 14.52 5.96 12.56
C ALA A 45 13.21 5.25 12.20
N ILE A 46 13.27 4.02 11.67
CA ILE A 46 12.10 3.29 11.17
C ILE A 46 10.96 3.18 12.20
N PRO A 47 11.19 2.73 13.45
CA PRO A 47 10.09 2.63 14.43
C PRO A 47 9.40 3.97 14.69
N LYS A 48 10.16 5.07 14.73
CA LYS A 48 9.60 6.42 14.89
C LYS A 48 8.79 6.86 13.67
N ILE A 49 9.26 6.53 12.46
CA ILE A 49 8.53 6.84 11.22
C ILE A 49 7.22 6.05 11.18
N GLU A 50 7.25 4.78 11.60
CA GLU A 50 6.10 3.91 11.70
C GLU A 50 5.04 4.42 12.68
N GLU A 51 5.44 5.02 13.81
CA GLU A 51 4.48 5.65 14.73
C GLU A 51 3.58 6.66 14.01
N TYR A 52 4.13 7.52 13.13
CA TYR A 52 3.33 8.44 12.32
C TYR A 52 2.47 7.73 11.27
N TRP A 53 2.98 6.64 10.69
CA TRP A 53 2.25 5.84 9.71
C TRP A 53 1.01 5.16 10.33
N PHE A 54 1.05 4.86 11.63
CA PHE A 54 -0.06 4.25 12.37
C PHE A 54 -1.09 5.25 12.93
N MET A 55 -0.82 6.56 12.88
CA MET A 55 -1.71 7.59 13.42
C MET A 55 -3.01 7.72 12.62
N THR A 56 -4.17 7.65 13.27
CA THR A 56 -5.47 7.82 12.60
C THR A 56 -5.93 9.28 12.51
N GLU A 57 -5.52 10.14 13.44
CA GLU A 57 -6.03 11.53 13.54
C GLU A 57 -5.19 12.56 12.76
N HIS A 58 -4.08 12.13 12.12
CA HIS A 58 -3.12 13.01 11.46
C HIS A 58 -2.83 12.58 10.02
N GLU A 59 -3.80 12.77 9.13
CA GLU A 59 -3.73 12.35 7.73
C GLU A 59 -2.43 12.80 7.01
N HIS A 60 -2.03 14.06 7.19
CA HIS A 60 -0.82 14.58 6.54
C HIS A 60 0.47 13.93 7.04
N LEU A 61 0.58 13.66 8.35
CA LEU A 61 1.75 12.97 8.92
C LEU A 61 1.79 11.51 8.49
N ARG A 62 0.62 10.84 8.50
CA ARG A 62 0.47 9.46 8.03
C ARG A 62 0.89 9.31 6.58
N ALA A 63 0.44 10.21 5.71
CA ALA A 63 0.82 10.21 4.30
C ALA A 63 2.31 10.50 4.09
N ALA A 64 2.89 11.48 4.79
CA ALA A 64 4.31 11.79 4.68
C ALA A 64 5.21 10.63 5.16
N ALA A 65 4.79 9.93 6.22
CA ALA A 65 5.46 8.72 6.69
C ALA A 65 5.38 7.58 5.67
N ALA A 66 4.21 7.36 5.07
CA ALA A 66 4.05 6.37 4.01
C ALA A 66 4.98 6.67 2.82
N GLU A 67 5.03 7.90 2.33
CA GLU A 67 5.91 8.28 1.20
C GLU A 67 7.39 8.04 1.50
N LEU A 68 7.83 8.33 2.74
CA LEU A 68 9.17 8.00 3.18
C LEU A 68 9.42 6.48 3.16
N LEU A 69 8.50 5.70 3.75
CA LEU A 69 8.61 4.25 3.79
C LEU A 69 8.57 3.61 2.40
N LEU A 70 7.79 4.15 1.47
CA LEU A 70 7.79 3.75 0.06
C LEU A 70 9.19 3.93 -0.56
N ASN A 71 9.82 5.09 -0.35
CA ASN A 71 11.18 5.31 -0.83
C ASN A 71 12.17 4.34 -0.17
N MET A 72 11.95 3.95 1.09
CA MET A 72 12.76 2.97 1.78
C MET A 72 12.66 1.57 1.18
N LEU A 73 11.54 1.19 0.53
CA LEU A 73 11.39 -0.12 -0.12
C LEU A 73 12.39 -0.34 -1.25
N PHE A 74 12.94 0.71 -1.86
CA PHE A 74 14.01 0.61 -2.85
C PHE A 74 15.39 0.27 -2.25
N LEU A 75 15.46 -0.07 -0.96
CA LEU A 75 16.64 -0.64 -0.33
C LEU A 75 16.33 -2.10 0.06
N ASP A 76 17.07 -3.05 -0.53
CA ASP A 76 16.89 -4.50 -0.32
C ASP A 76 16.79 -4.92 1.15
N GLU A 77 17.58 -4.30 2.03
CA GLU A 77 17.57 -4.57 3.47
C GLU A 77 16.19 -4.29 4.09
N PHE A 78 15.59 -3.16 3.73
CA PHE A 78 14.28 -2.76 4.23
C PHE A 78 13.13 -3.48 3.52
N PHE A 79 13.27 -3.73 2.21
CA PHE A 79 12.32 -4.55 1.45
C PHE A 79 12.17 -5.93 2.09
N LYS A 80 13.28 -6.64 2.33
CA LYS A 80 13.28 -7.98 2.95
C LYS A 80 12.73 -7.94 4.37
N ASP A 81 13.04 -6.90 5.14
CA ASP A 81 12.52 -6.72 6.49
C ASP A 81 11.00 -6.42 6.50
N THR A 82 10.46 -5.85 5.43
CA THR A 82 9.03 -5.62 5.21
C THR A 82 8.29 -6.91 4.83
N VAL A 83 8.89 -7.73 3.97
CA VAL A 83 8.34 -9.03 3.54
C VAL A 83 8.50 -10.12 4.61
N ARG A 84 9.43 -9.96 5.56
CA ARG A 84 9.65 -10.94 6.63
C ARG A 84 8.39 -11.20 7.47
N LYS A 85 8.09 -12.49 7.67
CA LYS A 85 7.02 -12.98 8.57
C LYS A 85 7.16 -12.40 9.99
N GLY A 86 6.01 -12.18 10.63
CA GLY A 86 5.94 -11.62 11.99
C GLY A 86 5.97 -10.10 12.04
N THR A 87 5.91 -9.42 10.89
CA THR A 87 5.73 -7.96 10.80
C THR A 87 4.39 -7.64 10.13
N ASP A 88 3.70 -6.61 10.60
CA ASP A 88 2.42 -6.15 10.03
C ASP A 88 2.61 -5.19 8.84
N ARG A 89 3.84 -4.84 8.46
CA ARG A 89 4.12 -3.84 7.43
C ARG A 89 3.51 -4.19 6.07
N LEU A 90 3.72 -5.42 5.61
CA LEU A 90 3.16 -5.89 4.34
C LEU A 90 1.62 -5.81 4.35
N LYS A 91 1.00 -6.24 5.45
CA LYS A 91 -0.44 -6.17 5.65
C LYS A 91 -0.94 -4.73 5.59
N LEU A 92 -0.27 -3.80 6.26
CA LEU A 92 -0.65 -2.39 6.27
C LEU A 92 -0.51 -1.74 4.89
N TRP A 93 0.51 -2.07 4.12
CA TRP A 93 0.63 -1.59 2.74
C TRP A 93 -0.56 -2.01 1.87
N VAL A 94 -1.01 -3.26 1.99
CA VAL A 94 -2.16 -3.75 1.22
C VAL A 94 -3.47 -3.14 1.71
N LEU A 95 -3.67 -3.03 3.03
CA LEU A 95 -4.89 -2.42 3.58
C LEU A 95 -4.98 -0.92 3.23
N TYR A 96 -3.85 -0.21 3.27
CA TYR A 96 -3.82 1.22 2.96
C TYR A 96 -4.02 1.53 1.48
N ALA A 97 -3.83 0.56 0.59
CA ALA A 97 -4.15 0.70 -0.83
C ALA A 97 -5.67 0.80 -1.10
N ALA A 98 -6.50 0.43 -0.12
CA ALA A 98 -7.96 0.53 -0.16
C ALA A 98 -8.54 1.59 0.81
N GLU A 99 -7.70 2.49 1.34
CA GLU A 99 -8.16 3.58 2.23
C GLU A 99 -8.71 4.77 1.43
N GLU A 100 -9.59 5.54 2.07
CA GLU A 100 -10.22 6.74 1.47
C GLU A 100 -9.23 7.89 1.21
N SER A 101 -8.16 7.99 2.01
CA SER A 101 -7.17 9.06 1.84
C SER A 101 -6.38 8.87 0.55
N GLU A 102 -6.66 9.72 -0.45
CA GLU A 102 -6.09 9.65 -1.81
C GLU A 102 -4.56 9.62 -1.81
N ARG A 103 -3.92 10.46 -0.98
CA ARG A 103 -2.45 10.55 -0.90
C ARG A 103 -1.86 9.27 -0.32
N LEU A 104 -2.47 8.72 0.72
CA LEU A 104 -2.02 7.48 1.33
C LEU A 104 -2.25 6.28 0.40
N SER A 105 -3.46 6.17 -0.17
CA SER A 105 -3.84 5.11 -1.11
C SER A 105 -2.91 5.07 -2.32
N ARG A 106 -2.60 6.22 -2.94
CA ARG A 106 -1.63 6.29 -4.06
C ARG A 106 -0.24 5.80 -3.68
N CYS A 107 0.22 6.13 -2.48
CA CYS A 107 1.49 5.65 -1.98
C CYS A 107 1.47 4.14 -1.71
N ALA A 108 0.37 3.66 -1.13
CA ALA A 108 0.21 2.28 -0.73
C ALA A 108 -0.01 1.33 -1.91
N THR A 109 -0.76 1.74 -2.93
CA THR A 109 -0.90 1.00 -4.20
C THR A 109 0.43 0.89 -4.94
N ALA A 110 1.27 1.93 -4.90
CA ALA A 110 2.63 1.86 -5.44
C ALA A 110 3.51 0.86 -4.66
N ALA A 111 3.48 0.91 -3.32
CA ALA A 111 4.18 -0.06 -2.49
C ALA A 111 3.69 -1.49 -2.74
N PHE A 112 2.39 -1.68 -2.88
CA PHE A 112 1.78 -2.96 -3.19
C PHE A 112 2.33 -3.53 -4.50
N ALA A 113 2.35 -2.75 -5.58
CA ALA A 113 2.91 -3.17 -6.86
C ALA A 113 4.39 -3.60 -6.78
N ILE A 114 5.21 -2.86 -6.02
CA ILE A 114 6.63 -3.16 -5.81
C ILE A 114 6.80 -4.44 -4.97
N LEU A 115 6.04 -4.57 -3.88
CA LEU A 115 6.15 -5.69 -2.96
C LEU A 115 5.72 -7.02 -3.59
N THR A 116 4.73 -7.00 -4.48
CA THR A 116 4.21 -8.23 -5.10
C THR A 116 5.10 -8.79 -6.21
N GLU A 117 6.19 -8.11 -6.58
CA GLU A 117 7.26 -8.71 -7.39
C GLU A 117 7.93 -9.89 -6.64
N ASP A 118 7.79 -9.95 -5.32
CA ASP A 118 8.29 -11.03 -4.48
C ASP A 118 7.21 -12.10 -4.18
N VAL A 119 7.52 -13.36 -4.48
CA VAL A 119 6.59 -14.49 -4.32
C VAL A 119 6.26 -14.76 -2.85
N ASP A 120 7.18 -14.52 -1.92
CA ASP A 120 6.93 -14.71 -0.49
C ASP A 120 6.01 -13.62 0.06
N ALA A 121 6.11 -12.39 -0.46
CA ALA A 121 5.12 -11.34 -0.18
C ALA A 121 3.73 -11.77 -0.65
N ASN A 122 3.60 -12.27 -1.88
CA ASN A 122 2.32 -12.71 -2.45
C ASN A 122 1.63 -13.79 -1.61
N ARG A 123 2.39 -14.81 -1.18
CA ARG A 123 1.89 -15.86 -0.29
C ARG A 123 1.42 -15.30 1.05
N ARG A 124 2.22 -14.43 1.67
CA ARG A 124 1.85 -13.79 2.95
C ARG A 124 0.59 -12.96 2.84
N ILE A 125 0.40 -12.24 1.74
CA ILE A 125 -0.79 -11.41 1.52
C ILE A 125 -2.05 -12.29 1.59
N LEU A 126 -2.10 -13.39 0.83
CA LEU A 126 -3.27 -14.28 0.83
C LEU A 126 -3.42 -15.05 2.15
N ASP A 127 -2.32 -15.43 2.78
CA ASP A 127 -2.32 -16.17 4.06
C ASP A 127 -2.81 -15.30 5.24
N GLU A 128 -2.33 -14.05 5.34
CA GLU A 128 -2.48 -13.20 6.52
C GLU A 128 -3.68 -12.24 6.42
N ILE A 129 -4.07 -11.83 5.21
CA ILE A 129 -5.18 -10.88 5.00
C ILE A 129 -6.45 -11.66 4.67
N LYS A 130 -7.28 -11.96 5.67
CA LYS A 130 -8.50 -12.76 5.45
C LYS A 130 -9.52 -12.11 4.53
N SER A 131 -9.54 -10.77 4.49
CA SER A 131 -10.40 -9.96 3.63
C SER A 131 -9.68 -9.50 2.35
N TRP A 132 -8.67 -10.24 1.87
CA TRP A 132 -7.98 -9.89 0.64
C TRP A 132 -8.92 -9.76 -0.58
N PRO A 133 -10.01 -10.55 -0.72
CA PRO A 133 -10.89 -10.41 -1.88
C PRO A 133 -11.56 -9.04 -1.92
N GLU A 134 -12.07 -8.57 -0.77
CA GLU A 134 -12.71 -7.26 -0.65
C GLU A 134 -11.69 -6.15 -0.87
N VAL A 135 -10.50 -6.26 -0.28
CA VAL A 135 -9.43 -5.27 -0.46
C VAL A 135 -9.00 -5.17 -1.93
N PHE A 136 -8.86 -6.31 -2.63
CA PHE A 136 -8.51 -6.31 -4.05
C PHE A 136 -9.63 -5.76 -4.93
N GLN A 137 -10.89 -5.98 -4.55
CA GLN A 137 -12.02 -5.38 -5.24
C GLN A 137 -11.99 -3.84 -5.12
N GLU A 138 -11.78 -3.30 -3.92
CA GLU A 138 -11.67 -1.86 -3.71
C GLU A 138 -10.50 -1.26 -4.52
N ILE A 139 -9.33 -1.90 -4.48
CA ILE A 139 -8.15 -1.49 -5.26
C ILE A 139 -8.45 -1.52 -6.77
N ALA A 140 -9.12 -2.57 -7.26
CA ALA A 140 -9.44 -2.73 -8.68
C ALA A 140 -10.54 -1.75 -9.15
N MET A 141 -11.37 -1.24 -8.24
CA MET A 141 -12.43 -0.28 -8.53
C MET A 141 -12.08 1.16 -8.15
N HIS A 142 -10.83 1.41 -7.75
CA HIS A 142 -10.37 2.71 -7.30
C HIS A 142 -10.64 3.80 -8.36
N GLU A 143 -11.13 4.98 -7.94
CA GLU A 143 -11.49 6.08 -8.86
C GLU A 143 -10.25 6.76 -9.46
N ASP A 144 -9.18 6.90 -8.68
CA ASP A 144 -7.88 7.36 -9.19
C ASP A 144 -7.26 6.31 -10.13
N VAL A 145 -7.08 6.69 -11.39
CA VAL A 145 -6.57 5.83 -12.47
C VAL A 145 -5.18 5.27 -12.15
N GLU A 146 -4.29 6.08 -11.58
CA GLU A 146 -2.93 5.66 -11.25
C GLU A 146 -2.91 4.65 -10.10
N SER A 147 -3.66 4.90 -9.01
CA SER A 147 -3.87 3.93 -7.93
C SER A 147 -4.46 2.61 -8.46
N GLN A 148 -5.50 2.70 -9.28
CA GLN A 148 -6.15 1.53 -9.86
C GLN A 148 -5.16 0.72 -10.70
N ARG A 149 -4.44 1.37 -11.62
CA ARG A 149 -3.47 0.73 -12.50
C ARG A 149 -2.36 0.03 -11.70
N ARG A 150 -1.78 0.69 -10.71
CA ARG A 150 -0.74 0.10 -9.83
C ARG A 150 -1.29 -1.05 -9.00
N GLY A 151 -2.51 -0.88 -8.49
CA GLY A 151 -3.27 -1.92 -7.83
C GLY A 151 -3.43 -3.17 -8.68
N LEU A 152 -3.88 -3.01 -9.93
CA LEU A 152 -4.05 -4.10 -10.89
C LEU A 152 -2.72 -4.78 -11.25
N ILE A 153 -1.62 -4.02 -11.37
CA ILE A 153 -0.27 -4.59 -11.52
C ILE A 153 0.05 -5.47 -10.31
N GLY A 154 -0.23 -4.98 -9.09
CA GLY A 154 0.00 -5.74 -7.88
C GLY A 154 -0.76 -7.06 -7.84
N ILE A 155 -2.05 -7.04 -8.23
CA ILE A 155 -2.90 -8.24 -8.33
C ILE A 155 -2.38 -9.17 -9.43
N ALA A 156 -1.98 -8.64 -10.59
CA ALA A 156 -1.44 -9.43 -11.70
C ALA A 156 -0.15 -10.16 -11.29
N ASN A 157 0.77 -9.48 -10.60
CA ASN A 157 1.99 -10.10 -10.06
C ASN A 157 1.66 -11.30 -9.16
N ILE A 158 0.65 -11.20 -8.29
CA ILE A 158 0.21 -12.31 -7.44
C ILE A 158 -0.29 -13.48 -8.30
N MET A 159 -1.13 -13.20 -9.29
CA MET A 159 -1.67 -14.23 -10.20
C MET A 159 -0.59 -14.92 -11.04
N GLU A 160 0.45 -14.19 -11.43
CA GLU A 160 1.56 -14.73 -12.22
C GLU A 160 2.59 -15.48 -11.38
N SER A 161 2.65 -15.21 -10.07
CA SER A 161 3.70 -15.76 -9.20
C SER A 161 3.56 -17.25 -8.85
N ASP A 162 2.34 -17.77 -8.72
CA ASP A 162 2.08 -19.15 -8.31
C ASP A 162 0.69 -19.60 -8.79
N GLU A 163 0.61 -20.76 -9.44
CA GLU A 163 -0.65 -21.32 -9.98
C GLU A 163 -1.74 -21.46 -8.90
N LYS A 164 -1.36 -21.74 -7.64
CA LYS A 164 -2.32 -21.85 -6.53
C LYS A 164 -2.92 -20.49 -6.19
N LEU A 165 -2.09 -19.45 -6.13
CA LEU A 165 -2.55 -18.09 -5.84
C LEU A 165 -3.47 -17.59 -6.98
N CYS A 166 -3.13 -17.91 -8.22
CA CYS A 166 -4.02 -17.67 -9.36
C CYS A 166 -5.36 -18.38 -9.22
N ALA A 167 -5.35 -19.67 -8.87
CA ALA A 167 -6.57 -20.45 -8.66
C ALA A 167 -7.44 -19.89 -7.53
N GLU A 168 -6.84 -19.41 -6.44
CA GLU A 168 -7.55 -18.76 -5.32
C GLU A 168 -8.23 -17.46 -5.75
N ILE A 169 -7.53 -16.59 -6.51
CA ILE A 169 -8.09 -15.35 -7.05
C ILE A 169 -9.26 -15.64 -8.01
N VAL A 170 -9.08 -16.60 -8.91
CA VAL A 170 -10.13 -17.01 -9.86
C VAL A 170 -11.33 -17.62 -9.12
N ALA A 171 -11.09 -18.41 -8.07
CA ALA A 171 -12.15 -19.00 -7.26
C ALA A 171 -12.94 -17.92 -6.49
N ALA A 172 -12.25 -16.95 -5.88
CA ALA A 172 -12.89 -15.83 -5.19
C ALA A 172 -13.77 -15.00 -6.13
N LYS A 173 -13.27 -14.67 -7.33
CA LYS A 173 -14.06 -13.97 -8.36
C LYS A 173 -15.33 -14.73 -8.75
N ARG A 174 -15.24 -16.06 -8.90
CA ARG A 174 -16.39 -16.92 -9.21
C ARG A 174 -17.38 -16.99 -8.05
N ALA A 175 -16.89 -17.07 -6.81
CA ALA A 175 -17.71 -17.08 -5.62
C ALA A 175 -18.49 -15.77 -5.46
N LEU A 176 -17.84 -14.62 -5.70
CA LEU A 176 -18.47 -13.30 -5.68
C LEU A 176 -19.59 -13.20 -6.73
N ALA A 177 -19.32 -13.63 -7.97
CA ALA A 177 -20.32 -13.66 -9.03
C ALA A 177 -21.51 -14.60 -8.72
N ALA A 178 -21.25 -15.74 -8.06
CA ALA A 178 -22.29 -16.64 -7.61
C ALA A 178 -23.13 -16.02 -6.47
N ALA A 179 -22.49 -15.39 -5.49
CA ALA A 179 -23.16 -14.71 -4.38
C ALA A 179 -24.09 -13.59 -4.88
N GLU A 180 -23.65 -12.84 -5.89
CA GLU A 180 -24.48 -11.84 -6.57
C GLU A 180 -25.69 -12.49 -7.27
N LYS A 181 -25.45 -13.56 -8.04
CA LYS A 181 -26.51 -14.30 -8.76
C LYS A 181 -27.58 -14.87 -7.83
N PHE A 182 -27.19 -15.33 -6.64
CA PHE A 182 -28.12 -15.86 -5.63
C PHE A 182 -28.71 -14.79 -4.72
N GLY A 183 -28.38 -13.51 -4.93
CA GLY A 183 -28.91 -12.39 -4.15
C GLY A 183 -28.40 -12.33 -2.72
N ILE A 184 -27.27 -12.98 -2.42
CA ILE A 184 -26.61 -12.96 -1.11
C ILE A 184 -25.95 -11.60 -0.88
N ILE A 185 -25.39 -11.02 -1.95
CA ILE A 185 -24.83 -9.67 -1.99
C ILE A 185 -25.49 -8.88 -3.12
N LYS A 186 -25.48 -7.55 -3.02
CA LYS A 186 -25.97 -6.65 -4.07
C LYS A 186 -24.78 -5.90 -4.69
N PRO A 187 -24.73 -5.75 -6.02
CA PRO A 187 -23.74 -4.89 -6.65
C PRO A 187 -23.97 -3.43 -6.24
N THR A 188 -22.90 -2.66 -6.22
CA THR A 188 -22.93 -1.22 -5.90
C THR A 188 -23.64 -0.42 -6.99
N ASP A 189 -24.16 0.77 -6.66
CA ASP A 189 -24.84 1.64 -7.64
C ASP A 189 -23.92 2.02 -8.82
N ARG A 190 -22.61 2.16 -8.56
CA ARG A 190 -21.58 2.37 -9.59
C ARG A 190 -21.45 1.17 -10.51
N GLU A 191 -21.32 -0.04 -9.98
CA GLU A 191 -21.24 -1.27 -10.79
C GLU A 191 -22.51 -1.49 -11.62
N ILE A 192 -23.68 -1.19 -11.05
CA ILE A 192 -24.96 -1.25 -11.77
C ILE A 192 -24.93 -0.26 -12.93
N TYR A 193 -24.47 0.97 -12.70
CA TYR A 193 -24.37 2.00 -13.73
C TYR A 193 -23.44 1.58 -14.88
N GLU A 194 -22.21 1.15 -14.57
CA GLU A 194 -21.22 0.73 -15.56
C GLU A 194 -21.70 -0.46 -16.39
N ARG A 195 -22.26 -1.48 -15.73
CA ARG A 195 -22.80 -2.68 -16.40
C ARG A 195 -23.99 -2.37 -17.30
N THR A 196 -24.89 -1.49 -16.85
CA THR A 196 -26.11 -1.13 -17.59
C THR A 196 -25.80 -0.24 -18.80
N LYS A 197 -24.79 0.62 -18.68
CA LYS A 197 -24.44 1.59 -19.71
C LYS A 197 -23.35 1.09 -20.66
N HIS A 198 -22.70 -0.03 -20.36
CA HIS A 198 -21.53 -0.52 -21.09
C HIS A 198 -20.45 0.56 -21.24
N VAL A 199 -20.33 1.42 -20.23
CA VAL A 199 -19.32 2.47 -20.16
C VAL A 199 -18.49 2.25 -18.93
N SER A 200 -17.18 2.41 -19.08
CA SER A 200 -16.31 2.65 -17.95
C SER A 200 -16.61 4.04 -17.40
N THR A 201 -16.83 4.18 -16.08
CA THR A 201 -16.81 5.53 -15.47
C THR A 201 -15.39 6.06 -15.32
N ILE A 202 -14.39 5.24 -15.63
CA ILE A 202 -12.98 5.57 -15.63
C ILE A 202 -12.66 6.23 -17.00
N PRO A 203 -12.15 7.47 -17.04
CA PRO A 203 -11.77 8.14 -18.27
C PRO A 203 -10.72 7.34 -19.05
N GLU A 204 -10.88 7.20 -20.37
CA GLU A 204 -9.85 6.67 -21.26
C GLU A 204 -8.84 7.80 -21.57
N GLU A 205 -7.59 7.66 -21.10
CA GLU A 205 -6.43 8.49 -21.52
C GLU A 205 -5.50 7.72 -22.47
#